data_AF-A0A6G3SK23-F1
#
_entry.id   AF-A0A6G3SK23-F1
#
_cell.length_a   1.000
_cell.length_b   1.000
_cell.length_c   1.000
_cell.angle_alpha   90.00
_cell.angle_beta   90.00
_cell.angle_gamma   90.00
#
_symmetry.space_group_name_H-M   'P 1'
#
loop_
_entity.id
_entity.type
_entity.pdbx_description
1 polymer ?
#
loop_
_entity_poly.entity_id
_entity_poly.type
_entity_poly.pdbx_seq_one_letter_code
_entity_poly.pdbx_strand_id
1 'polypeptide(L)'
;TACAQVAPDASSAEALASVAKPLRYDSSAMLCAISGYPKSGCGEQVSGDSGSAKPSEPAKTADDQEKGEEGDGGGGPSVGLLVGIGAVLLLGVAAVVQARRRR
;
A
#
# COMPACT_ATOMS: atom_id res chain seq x y z
N THR A 1 -18.49 -13.32 -24.80
CA THR A 1 -18.54 -13.72 -23.38
C THR A 1 -18.41 -15.23 -23.32
N ALA A 2 -17.57 -15.75 -22.42
CA ALA A 2 -17.33 -17.19 -22.28
C ALA A 2 -17.39 -17.55 -20.78
N CYS A 3 -17.82 -18.78 -20.46
CA CYS A 3 -17.90 -19.27 -19.08
C CYS A 3 -16.63 -20.06 -18.75
N ALA A 4 -16.02 -19.75 -17.61
CA ALA A 4 -14.90 -20.50 -17.04
C ALA A 4 -15.42 -21.69 -16.23
N GLN A 5 -14.85 -22.87 -16.45
CA GLN A 5 -15.08 -24.03 -15.59
C GLN A 5 -13.84 -24.24 -14.73
N VAL A 6 -13.99 -24.09 -13.41
CA VAL A 6 -12.89 -24.12 -12.44
C VAL A 6 -13.29 -24.87 -11.19
N ALA A 7 -12.30 -25.23 -10.36
CA ALA A 7 -12.54 -25.84 -9.05
C ALA A 7 -13.30 -24.88 -8.13
N PRO A 8 -14.04 -25.38 -7.11
CA PRO A 8 -14.83 -24.56 -6.20
C PRO A 8 -14.01 -23.53 -5.40
N ASP A 9 -12.73 -23.83 -5.20
CA ASP A 9 -11.74 -23.04 -4.46
C ASP A 9 -10.80 -22.24 -5.37
N ALA A 10 -11.07 -22.20 -6.68
CA ALA A 10 -10.26 -21.44 -7.63
C ALA A 10 -10.39 -19.93 -7.38
N SER A 11 -9.30 -19.19 -7.51
CA SER A 11 -9.35 -17.73 -7.42
C SER A 11 -9.88 -17.13 -8.72
N SER A 12 -10.24 -15.85 -8.66
CA SER A 12 -10.67 -15.09 -9.84
C SER A 12 -9.60 -15.07 -10.95
N ALA A 13 -8.31 -15.18 -10.59
CA ALA A 13 -7.21 -15.23 -11.55
C ALA A 13 -7.21 -16.54 -12.35
N GLU A 14 -7.38 -17.70 -11.71
CA GLU A 14 -7.50 -18.99 -12.40
C GLU A 14 -8.74 -19.03 -13.32
N ALA A 15 -9.87 -18.47 -12.87
CA ALA A 15 -11.06 -18.36 -13.70
C ALA A 15 -10.79 -17.57 -14.99
N LEU A 16 -10.15 -16.40 -14.89
CA LEU A 16 -9.74 -15.61 -16.06
C LEU A 16 -8.74 -16.38 -16.94
N ALA A 17 -7.73 -17.03 -16.35
CA ALA A 17 -6.69 -17.74 -17.10
C ALA A 17 -7.25 -18.87 -17.97
N SER A 18 -8.39 -19.45 -17.56
CA SER A 18 -9.05 -20.52 -18.31
C SER A 18 -9.66 -20.03 -19.63
N VAL A 19 -10.22 -18.82 -19.67
CA VAL A 19 -11.02 -18.31 -20.81
C VAL A 19 -10.45 -17.09 -21.53
N ALA A 20 -9.52 -16.37 -20.91
CA ALA A 20 -9.07 -15.05 -21.34
C ALA A 20 -7.55 -14.98 -21.48
N LYS A 21 -6.97 -15.88 -22.27
CA LYS A 21 -5.56 -15.82 -22.66
C LYS A 21 -5.35 -14.76 -23.77
N PRO A 22 -4.24 -14.00 -23.78
CA PRO A 22 -3.11 -13.99 -22.86
C PRO A 22 -3.28 -12.99 -21.69
N LEU A 23 -3.09 -13.46 -20.46
CA LEU A 23 -3.01 -12.59 -19.29
C LEU A 23 -1.60 -12.01 -19.19
N ARG A 24 -1.51 -10.70 -18.91
CA ARG A 24 -0.25 -10.04 -18.58
C ARG A 24 -0.18 -9.85 -17.08
N TYR A 25 0.92 -10.30 -16.48
CA TYR A 25 1.27 -10.03 -15.09
C TYR A 25 2.46 -9.08 -15.03
N ASP A 26 2.49 -8.16 -14.07
CA ASP A 26 3.69 -7.40 -13.72
C ASP A 26 4.53 -8.14 -12.65
N SER A 27 5.69 -7.56 -12.29
CA SER A 27 6.61 -8.13 -11.30
C SER A 27 6.04 -8.28 -9.88
N SER A 28 4.95 -7.59 -9.58
CA SER A 28 4.22 -7.62 -8.30
C SER A 28 3.06 -8.62 -8.33
N ALA A 29 2.95 -9.42 -9.40
CA ALA A 29 1.89 -10.40 -9.65
C ALA A 29 0.47 -9.81 -9.79
N MET A 30 0.33 -8.54 -10.18
CA MET A 30 -0.97 -7.97 -10.53
C MET A 30 -1.32 -8.24 -11.99
N LEU A 31 -2.63 -8.33 -12.29
CA LEU A 31 -3.15 -8.61 -13.62
C LEU A 31 -3.42 -7.33 -14.41
N CYS A 32 -2.77 -7.18 -15.56
CA CYS A 32 -2.71 -5.90 -16.28
C CYS A 32 -3.80 -5.70 -17.33
N ALA A 33 -4.24 -6.74 -18.02
CA ALA A 33 -5.26 -6.64 -19.06
C ALA A 33 -5.67 -8.02 -19.60
N ILE A 34 -6.92 -8.15 -20.04
CA ILE A 34 -7.43 -9.28 -20.85
C ILE A 34 -7.23 -9.02 -22.36
N SER A 35 -6.96 -7.77 -22.78
CA SER A 35 -6.87 -7.36 -24.20
C SER A 35 -5.74 -6.36 -24.51
N GLY A 36 -4.73 -6.27 -23.63
CA GLY A 36 -3.56 -5.39 -23.85
C GLY A 36 -3.75 -3.92 -23.47
N TYR A 37 -4.88 -3.54 -22.86
CA TYR A 37 -5.09 -2.22 -22.27
C TYR A 37 -5.18 -2.27 -20.74
N PRO A 38 -4.40 -1.46 -20.01
CA PRO A 38 -3.40 -0.52 -20.50
C PRO A 38 -2.11 -1.22 -21.00
N LYS A 39 -1.44 -0.62 -21.99
CA LYS A 39 -0.22 -1.18 -22.61
C LYS A 39 0.97 -1.19 -21.62
N SER A 40 0.99 -0.24 -20.69
CA SER A 40 1.91 -0.02 -19.57
C SER A 40 1.12 0.66 -18.44
N GLY A 41 1.53 0.60 -17.17
CA GLY A 41 0.68 1.14 -16.08
C GLY A 41 -0.22 0.10 -15.41
N CYS A 42 0.30 -1.10 -15.17
CA CYS A 42 -0.37 -2.21 -14.50
C CYS A 42 -0.34 -2.10 -12.95
N GLY A 43 -1.02 -1.09 -12.41
CA GLY A 43 -1.11 -0.90 -10.96
C GLY A 43 0.02 -0.06 -10.35
N GLU A 44 0.87 0.55 -11.17
CA GLU A 44 1.69 1.68 -10.75
C GLU A 44 0.78 2.69 -10.06
N GLN A 45 1.26 3.22 -8.93
CA GLN A 45 0.57 4.31 -8.27
C GLN A 45 0.44 5.46 -9.26
N VAL A 46 -0.79 5.68 -9.73
CA VAL A 46 -1.12 6.92 -10.40
C VAL A 46 -0.75 8.01 -9.42
N SER A 47 -0.09 9.06 -9.90
CA SER A 47 0.10 10.30 -9.14
C SER A 47 -1.25 10.96 -8.89
N GLY A 48 -2.14 10.32 -8.13
CA GLY A 48 -2.96 11.04 -7.20
C GLY A 48 -1.99 11.66 -6.23
N ASP A 49 -2.09 12.96 -6.05
CA ASP A 49 -1.41 13.76 -5.04
C ASP A 49 -1.17 12.91 -3.77
N SER A 50 0.00 12.27 -3.69
CA SER A 50 0.37 11.37 -2.62
C SER A 50 1.81 11.69 -2.34
N GLY A 51 1.98 12.53 -1.32
CA GLY A 51 3.26 12.73 -0.65
C GLY A 51 3.89 11.36 -0.42
N SER A 52 4.93 11.11 -1.20
CA SER A 52 5.61 9.84 -1.38
C SER A 52 5.76 9.06 -0.09
N ALA A 53 5.06 7.92 0.00
CA ALA A 53 5.46 6.84 0.87
C ALA A 53 6.82 6.34 0.37
N LYS A 54 7.91 6.76 1.03
CA LYS A 54 9.24 6.21 0.80
C LYS A 54 9.21 4.72 1.18
N PRO A 55 9.73 3.80 0.34
CA PRO A 55 9.79 2.38 0.67
C PRO A 55 10.47 2.17 2.02
N SER A 56 9.83 1.43 2.93
CA SER A 56 10.40 1.07 4.21
C SER A 56 11.62 0.18 4.00
N GLU A 57 12.82 0.74 4.14
CA GLU A 57 14.01 -0.07 4.37
C GLU A 57 13.98 -0.66 5.79
N PRO A 58 14.61 -1.83 6.02
CA PRO A 58 14.54 -2.53 7.30
C PRO A 58 15.23 -1.70 8.38
N ALA A 59 14.57 -1.60 9.54
CA ALA A 59 15.04 -0.87 10.70
C ALA A 59 16.47 -1.30 11.12
N LYS A 60 17.43 -0.38 11.02
CA LYS A 60 18.62 -0.43 11.86
C LYS A 60 18.31 0.28 13.16
N THR A 61 18.38 -0.49 14.23
CA THR A 61 18.36 -0.01 15.61
C THR A 61 19.67 0.68 15.99
N ALA A 62 19.53 1.53 17.01
CA ALA A 62 20.52 2.13 17.89
C ALA A 62 20.90 3.58 17.60
N ASP A 63 20.44 4.41 18.54
CA ASP A 63 21.11 5.54 19.18
C ASP A 63 22.09 6.36 18.34
N ASP A 64 21.76 7.63 18.14
CA ASP A 64 22.38 8.72 18.89
C ASP A 64 21.76 10.06 18.50
N GLN A 65 21.65 10.95 19.48
CA GLN A 65 21.27 12.34 19.30
C GLN A 65 22.28 13.03 18.38
N GLU A 66 21.82 13.86 17.44
CA GLU A 66 22.30 15.24 17.37
C GLU A 66 21.47 16.13 16.45
N LYS A 67 21.47 17.39 16.85
CA LYS A 67 20.77 18.55 16.34
C LYS A 67 21.31 18.93 14.94
N GLY A 68 20.42 19.13 13.98
CA GLY A 68 20.75 19.68 12.67
C GLY A 68 19.57 20.50 12.13
N GLU A 69 19.66 21.81 12.28
CA GLU A 69 18.77 22.79 11.66
C GLU A 69 19.04 22.91 10.15
N GLU A 70 17.95 23.14 9.42
CA GLU A 70 17.82 23.79 8.10
C GLU A 70 18.45 23.15 6.85
N GLY A 71 17.57 22.55 6.04
CA GLY A 71 17.73 22.41 4.60
C GLY A 71 16.40 22.68 3.93
N ASP A 72 16.30 23.85 3.28
CA ASP A 72 15.16 24.33 2.52
C ASP A 72 14.73 23.31 1.45
N GLY A 73 13.44 22.98 1.48
CA GLY A 73 12.81 22.00 0.62
C GLY A 73 11.32 22.04 0.88
N GLY A 74 10.66 23.07 0.33
CA GLY A 74 9.25 23.37 0.52
C GLY A 74 8.32 22.18 0.23
N GLY A 75 8.05 21.39 1.27
CA GLY A 75 6.90 20.50 1.36
C GLY A 75 5.96 21.09 2.40
N GLY A 76 4.82 21.62 1.95
CA GLY A 76 3.80 22.14 2.87
C GLY A 76 3.37 21.07 3.90
N PRO A 77 2.94 21.45 5.11
CA PRO A 77 2.61 20.50 6.18
C PRO A 77 1.59 19.49 5.66
N SER A 78 2.02 18.24 5.52
CA SER A 78 1.15 17.17 5.04
C SER A 78 0.08 16.91 6.11
N VAL A 79 -1.11 17.50 5.93
CA VAL A 79 -2.24 17.36 6.87
C VAL A 79 -2.55 15.88 7.13
N GLY A 80 -2.42 15.04 6.10
CA GLY A 80 -2.57 13.59 6.23
C GLY A 80 -1.58 12.94 7.21
N LEU A 81 -0.33 13.43 7.29
CA LEU A 81 0.66 12.91 8.23
C LEU A 81 0.32 13.29 9.67
N LEU A 82 -0.08 14.55 9.90
CA LEU A 82 -0.48 15.02 11.24
C LEU A 82 -1.74 14.28 11.73
N VAL A 83 -2.74 14.13 10.86
CA VAL A 83 -3.97 13.38 11.17
C VAL A 83 -3.65 11.90 11.43
N GLY A 84 -2.78 11.29 10.62
CA GLY A 84 -2.35 9.90 10.78
C GLY A 84 -1.66 9.66 12.12
N ILE A 85 -0.67 10.48 12.47
CA ILE A 85 0.04 10.38 13.76
C ILE A 85 -0.94 10.59 14.92
N GLY A 86 -1.82 11.59 14.83
CA GLY A 86 -2.84 11.84 15.83
C GLY A 86 -3.76 10.63 16.05
N ALA A 87 -4.22 10.00 14.98
CA ALA A 87 -5.06 8.80 15.06
C ALA A 87 -4.34 7.62 15.72
N VAL A 88 -3.08 7.36 15.36
CA VAL A 88 -2.28 6.26 15.96
C VAL A 88 -2.04 6.50 17.44
N LEU A 89 -1.70 7.74 17.84
CA LEU A 89 -1.52 8.09 19.25
C LEU A 89 -2.82 7.91 20.05
N LEU A 90 -3.95 8.37 19.52
CA LEU A 90 -5.25 8.18 20.15
C LEU A 90 -5.58 6.70 20.35
N LEU A 91 -5.35 5.86 19.35
CA LEU A 91 -5.55 4.41 19.44
C LEU A 91 -4.62 3.77 20.46
N GLY A 92 -3.33 4.16 20.51
CA GLY A 92 -2.38 3.68 21.49
C GLY A 92 -2.78 4.02 22.93
N VAL A 93 -3.20 5.27 23.17
CA VAL A 93 -3.70 5.70 24.49
C VAL A 93 -4.97 4.93 24.87
N ALA A 94 -5.91 4.77 23.93
CA ALA A 94 -7.14 4.01 24.17
C ALA A 94 -6.83 2.54 24.57
N ALA A 95 -5.89 1.90 23.88
CA ALA A 95 -5.45 0.54 24.20
C ALA A 95 -4.84 0.44 25.61
N VAL A 96 -3.99 1.40 26.01
CA VAL A 96 -3.40 1.43 27.37
C VAL A 96 -4.47 1.63 28.44
N VAL A 97 -5.42 2.54 28.22
CA VAL A 97 -6.54 2.77 29.15
C VAL A 97 -7.43 1.53 29.24
N GLN A 98 -7.72 0.88 28.12
CA GLN A 98 -8.53 -0.34 28.10
C GLN A 98 -7.82 -1.50 28.82
N ALA A 99 -6.50 -1.65 28.66
CA ALA A 99 -5.70 -2.63 29.38
C ALA A 99 -5.67 -2.36 30.90
N ARG A 100 -5.58 -1.08 31.30
CA ARG A 100 -5.64 -0.69 32.72
C ARG A 100 -7.02 -0.87 33.35
N ARG A 101 -8.11 -0.71 32.60
CA ARG A 101 -9.48 -0.95 33.09
C ARG A 101 -9.85 -2.44 33.18
N ARG A 102 -9.12 -3.30 32.46
CA ARG A 102 -9.32 -4.76 32.48
C ARG A 102 -8.44 -5.48 33.51
N ARG A 103 -7.49 -4.78 34.13
CA ARG A 103 -6.81 -5.21 35.36
C ARG A 103 -7.56 -4.67 36.55
#